data_AF-D3NYA0-F1
#
_entry.id   AF-D3NYA0-F1
#
_cell.length_a   1.000
_cell.length_b   1.000
_cell.length_c   1.000
_cell.angle_alpha   90.00
_cell.angle_beta   90.00
_cell.angle_gamma   90.00
#
_symmetry.space_group_name_H-M   'P 1'
#
loop_
_entity.id
_entity.type
_entity.pdbx_description
1 polymer ?
#
loop_
_entity_poly.entity_id
_entity_poly.type
_entity_poly.pdbx_seq_one_letter_code
_entity_poly.pdbx_strand_id
1 'polypeptide(L)'
;MTTARQDPATEHRLDGLEPDNLLAFLALLGLLRALEATDRAREAADRLHPRACWSLDKPPLRPVLRLACPLTRDEVAGEAAQGINLLTKVHDFGKQKDLNYTRQEARELLEQAADTGADRAILLAALMTDAAIKDEDKPDTAPIDPTPLCLLFGQGHQHFLERLARVPAEPAPPPRGRGKKAVTLTAADCLAEALFAPWHRDDPTSSFRWDPEEDVRYALMAGNPTDPAYKLGTQHGANRLAAVGLAALTLAPETRAGRVRPTQPGGAWSKDGFSFAWPVWRDPASLSAIRALLGHPDLREPGGLSHLGVEHVFAAQRISVGKFMNFTRARLIETPGDPS
;
A
#
# COMPACT_ATOMS: atom_id res chain seq x y z
N MET A 1 -19.92 9.22 20.77
CA MET A 1 -20.14 10.49 20.06
C MET A 1 -21.02 10.17 18.88
N THR A 2 -22.21 10.74 18.83
CA THR A 2 -23.14 10.55 17.71
C THR A 2 -22.54 11.27 16.51
N THR A 3 -21.85 10.53 15.63
CA THR A 3 -21.40 11.04 14.34
C THR A 3 -22.65 11.55 13.63
N ALA A 4 -22.70 12.85 13.33
CA ALA A 4 -23.77 13.39 12.51
C ALA A 4 -23.82 12.55 11.23
N ARG A 5 -24.98 11.94 10.95
CA ARG A 5 -25.21 11.15 9.74
C ARG A 5 -24.82 12.04 8.56
N GLN A 6 -23.75 11.68 7.86
CA GLN A 6 -23.32 12.45 6.70
C GLN A 6 -24.20 12.09 5.52
N ASP A 7 -24.60 13.09 4.75
CA ASP A 7 -25.44 12.88 3.58
C ASP A 7 -24.69 12.06 2.52
N PRO A 8 -25.37 11.17 1.79
CA PRO A 8 -24.78 10.45 0.68
C PRO A 8 -24.21 11.42 -0.37
N ALA A 9 -22.99 11.15 -0.83
CA ALA A 9 -22.28 11.96 -1.82
C ALA A 9 -21.57 11.06 -2.83
N THR A 10 -21.35 11.58 -4.03
CA THR A 10 -20.53 10.93 -5.05
C THR A 10 -19.04 11.28 -4.92
N GLU A 11 -18.70 12.24 -4.04
CA GLU A 11 -17.33 12.69 -3.82
C GLU A 11 -16.99 12.67 -2.33
N HIS A 12 -15.87 12.03 -2.00
CA HIS A 12 -15.39 11.91 -0.62
C HIS A 12 -13.93 12.34 -0.53
N ARG A 13 -13.67 13.45 0.16
CA ARG A 13 -12.31 13.81 0.54
C ARG A 13 -11.79 12.81 1.58
N LEU A 14 -10.64 12.22 1.30
CA LEU A 14 -10.00 11.20 2.13
C LEU A 14 -9.01 11.87 3.08
N ASP A 15 -9.54 12.56 4.10
CA ASP A 15 -8.75 13.41 5.00
C ASP A 15 -7.65 12.67 5.77
N GLY A 16 -7.77 11.35 5.93
CA GLY A 16 -6.76 10.51 6.59
C GLY A 16 -5.56 10.16 5.69
N LEU A 17 -5.70 10.19 4.37
CA LEU A 17 -4.63 9.80 3.46
C LEU A 17 -3.68 10.96 3.19
N GLU A 18 -2.50 10.91 3.81
CA GLU A 18 -1.43 11.90 3.67
C GLU A 18 -0.71 11.78 2.30
N PRO A 19 -0.47 12.89 1.58
CA PRO A 19 0.10 12.86 0.22
C PRO A 19 1.54 12.36 0.14
N ASP A 20 2.30 12.53 1.22
CA ASP A 20 3.73 12.26 1.32
C ASP A 20 4.04 10.97 2.11
N ASN A 21 3.03 10.14 2.33
CA ASN A 21 3.12 8.88 3.06
C ASN A 21 2.87 7.69 2.13
N LEU A 22 3.86 6.81 1.98
CA LEU A 22 3.76 5.63 1.11
C LEU A 22 2.63 4.69 1.55
N LEU A 23 2.43 4.49 2.86
CA LEU A 23 1.32 3.69 3.36
C LEU A 23 -0.03 4.27 2.91
N ALA A 24 -0.18 5.59 2.91
CA ALA A 24 -1.41 6.26 2.48
C ALA A 24 -1.65 6.11 0.97
N PHE A 25 -0.60 6.20 0.16
CA PHE A 25 -0.70 5.95 -1.29
C PHE A 25 -1.07 4.49 -1.59
N LEU A 26 -0.44 3.52 -0.93
CA LEU A 26 -0.80 2.10 -1.06
C LEU A 26 -2.23 1.83 -0.57
N ALA A 27 -2.67 2.50 0.50
CA ALA A 27 -4.04 2.42 0.98
C ALA A 27 -5.05 2.99 -0.03
N LEU A 28 -4.71 4.05 -0.77
CA LEU A 28 -5.53 4.58 -1.87
C LEU A 28 -5.69 3.54 -2.99
N LEU A 29 -4.60 2.88 -3.41
CA LEU A 29 -4.66 1.80 -4.39
C LEU A 29 -5.52 0.64 -3.87
N GLY A 30 -5.37 0.31 -2.59
CA GLY A 30 -6.16 -0.71 -1.90
C GLY A 30 -7.64 -0.41 -1.85
N LEU A 31 -8.01 0.85 -1.60
CA LEU A 31 -9.41 1.32 -1.59
C LEU A 31 -10.05 1.11 -2.96
N LEU A 32 -9.40 1.60 -4.03
CA LEU A 32 -9.90 1.43 -5.38
C LEU A 32 -10.03 -0.05 -5.74
N ARG A 33 -9.02 -0.86 -5.42
CA ARG A 33 -9.05 -2.30 -5.68
C ARG A 33 -10.17 -3.01 -4.91
N ALA A 34 -10.41 -2.65 -3.66
CA ALA A 34 -11.46 -3.24 -2.83
C ALA A 34 -12.85 -2.89 -3.39
N LEU A 35 -13.09 -1.63 -3.75
CA LEU A 35 -14.35 -1.20 -4.36
C LEU A 35 -14.55 -1.81 -5.76
N GLU A 36 -13.50 -1.92 -6.58
CA GLU A 36 -13.57 -2.63 -7.87
C GLU A 36 -13.89 -4.13 -7.67
N ALA A 37 -13.45 -4.74 -6.57
CA ALA A 37 -13.77 -6.14 -6.27
C ALA A 37 -15.25 -6.34 -5.94
N THR A 38 -15.90 -5.41 -5.25
CA THR A 38 -17.35 -5.48 -5.03
C THR A 38 -18.13 -5.14 -6.31
N ASP A 39 -17.66 -4.19 -7.12
CA ASP A 39 -18.25 -3.83 -8.42
C ASP A 39 -18.35 -5.00 -9.41
N ARG A 40 -17.40 -5.95 -9.36
CA ARG A 40 -17.44 -7.14 -10.23
C ARG A 40 -18.70 -7.99 -10.03
N ALA A 41 -19.27 -7.98 -8.83
CA ALA A 41 -20.48 -8.72 -8.50
C ALA A 41 -21.77 -7.90 -8.69
N ARG A 42 -21.66 -6.60 -9.03
CA ARG A 42 -22.81 -5.70 -9.21
C ARG A 42 -23.30 -5.70 -10.65
N GLU A 43 -24.61 -5.51 -10.78
CA GLU A 43 -25.25 -5.14 -12.03
C GLU A 43 -24.66 -3.84 -12.57
N ALA A 44 -24.61 -3.70 -13.90
CA ALA A 44 -23.91 -2.59 -14.55
C ALA A 44 -24.43 -1.20 -14.11
N ALA A 45 -25.73 -1.08 -13.80
CA ALA A 45 -26.34 0.18 -13.36
C ALA A 45 -25.98 0.58 -11.92
N ASP A 46 -25.56 -0.38 -11.08
CA ASP A 46 -25.31 -0.17 -9.64
C ASP A 46 -23.82 -0.13 -9.29
N ARG A 47 -22.94 -0.21 -10.30
CA ARG A 47 -21.49 -0.17 -10.12
C ARG A 47 -21.04 1.21 -9.63
N LEU A 48 -20.15 1.19 -8.64
CA LEU A 48 -19.59 2.38 -8.01
C LEU A 48 -18.61 3.11 -8.94
N HIS A 49 -17.95 2.40 -9.86
CA HIS A 49 -16.93 2.94 -10.77
C HIS A 49 -15.92 3.85 -10.05
N PRO A 50 -15.24 3.32 -9.02
CA PRO A 50 -14.41 4.12 -8.13
C PRO A 50 -13.25 4.77 -8.89
N ARG A 51 -13.06 6.07 -8.70
CA ARG A 51 -11.96 6.85 -9.24
C ARG A 51 -11.35 7.70 -8.15
N ALA A 52 -10.07 8.02 -8.27
CA ALA A 52 -9.39 8.94 -7.36
C ALA A 52 -8.78 10.11 -8.12
N CYS A 53 -8.74 11.26 -7.47
CA CYS A 53 -7.91 12.41 -7.84
C CYS A 53 -7.45 13.13 -6.58
N TRP A 54 -6.73 14.25 -6.72
CA TRP A 54 -6.27 15.05 -5.60
C TRP A 54 -6.94 16.42 -5.57
N SER A 55 -7.34 16.86 -4.38
CA SER A 55 -7.86 18.19 -4.15
C SER A 55 -6.71 19.20 -4.07
N LEU A 56 -6.32 19.75 -5.21
CA LEU A 56 -5.24 20.73 -5.34
C LEU A 56 -5.63 22.13 -4.84
N ASP A 57 -6.91 22.48 -4.94
CA ASP A 57 -7.40 23.83 -4.64
C ASP A 57 -7.75 24.04 -3.15
N LYS A 58 -7.60 23.00 -2.31
CA LYS A 58 -7.90 23.05 -0.87
C LYS A 58 -6.79 22.42 -0.04
N PRO A 59 -5.92 23.21 0.61
CA PRO A 59 -4.94 22.66 1.54
C PRO A 59 -5.62 22.04 2.78
N PRO A 60 -4.97 21.07 3.45
CA PRO A 60 -3.82 20.33 2.95
C PRO A 60 -4.21 19.43 1.77
N LEU A 61 -3.23 19.10 0.92
CA LEU A 61 -3.42 18.20 -0.22
C LEU A 61 -3.96 16.84 0.28
N ARG A 62 -5.09 16.40 -0.28
CA ARG A 62 -5.75 15.13 0.07
C ARG A 62 -6.34 14.49 -1.18
N PRO A 63 -6.36 13.15 -1.26
CA PRO A 63 -7.06 12.49 -2.33
C PRO A 63 -8.57 12.61 -2.14
N VAL A 64 -9.30 12.53 -3.25
CA VAL A 64 -10.75 12.55 -3.33
C VAL A 64 -11.18 11.28 -4.06
N LEU A 65 -12.00 10.46 -3.41
CA LEU A 65 -12.69 9.35 -4.04
C LEU A 65 -13.92 9.89 -4.77
N ARG A 66 -14.12 9.48 -6.02
CA ARG A 66 -15.32 9.72 -6.80
C ARG A 66 -16.01 8.42 -7.17
N LEU A 67 -17.32 8.40 -7.01
CA LEU A 67 -18.20 7.26 -7.27
C LEU A 67 -19.31 7.67 -8.25
N ALA A 68 -19.83 6.71 -9.00
CA ALA A 68 -20.94 6.90 -9.92
C ALA A 68 -22.30 7.03 -9.20
N CYS A 69 -22.44 6.44 -8.01
CA CYS A 69 -23.62 6.56 -7.17
C CYS A 69 -23.25 7.10 -5.79
N PRO A 70 -24.18 7.84 -5.13
CA PRO A 70 -23.89 8.47 -3.86
C PRO A 70 -23.88 7.44 -2.73
N LEU A 71 -22.84 7.49 -1.90
CA LEU A 71 -22.73 6.72 -0.67
C LEU A 71 -22.43 7.66 0.50
N THR A 72 -22.74 7.25 1.71
CA THR A 72 -22.22 7.87 2.93
C THR A 72 -20.78 7.39 3.19
N ARG A 73 -20.02 8.08 4.04
CA ARG A 73 -18.66 7.63 4.43
C ARG A 73 -18.67 6.24 5.05
N ASP A 74 -19.69 5.92 5.84
CA ASP A 74 -19.82 4.61 6.49
C ASP A 74 -20.10 3.51 5.46
N GLU A 75 -20.92 3.80 4.46
CA GLU A 75 -21.17 2.87 3.33
C GLU A 75 -19.90 2.66 2.49
N VAL A 76 -19.13 3.71 2.19
CA VAL A 76 -17.82 3.57 1.51
C VAL A 76 -16.89 2.64 2.30
N ALA A 77 -16.79 2.82 3.62
CA ALA A 77 -15.96 1.99 4.48
C ALA A 77 -16.48 0.54 4.54
N GLY A 78 -17.80 0.34 4.57
CA GLY A 78 -18.45 -0.97 4.51
C GLY A 78 -18.15 -1.72 3.20
N GLU A 79 -18.30 -1.03 2.07
CA GLU A 79 -17.98 -1.59 0.74
C GLU A 79 -16.50 -1.95 0.61
N ALA A 80 -15.60 -1.08 1.09
CA ALA A 80 -14.19 -1.38 1.12
C ALA A 80 -13.86 -2.59 2.01
N ALA A 81 -14.51 -2.73 3.18
CA ALA A 81 -14.34 -3.90 4.03
C ALA A 81 -14.80 -5.20 3.36
N GLN A 82 -15.94 -5.16 2.66
CA GLN A 82 -16.43 -6.29 1.88
C GLN A 82 -15.47 -6.65 0.74
N GLY A 83 -14.97 -5.66 0.01
CA GLY A 83 -13.98 -5.83 -1.05
C GLY A 83 -12.69 -6.48 -0.56
N ILE A 84 -12.15 -6.02 0.58
CA ILE A 84 -10.98 -6.64 1.22
C ILE A 84 -11.28 -8.11 1.53
N ASN A 85 -12.45 -8.44 2.12
CA ASN A 85 -12.79 -9.82 2.45
C ASN A 85 -12.85 -10.74 1.21
N LEU A 86 -13.29 -10.23 0.05
CA LEU A 86 -13.26 -10.97 -1.21
C LEU A 86 -11.81 -11.26 -1.64
N LEU A 87 -10.92 -10.28 -1.48
CA LEU A 87 -9.51 -10.36 -1.87
C LEU A 87 -8.63 -11.15 -0.88
N THR A 88 -9.02 -11.25 0.40
CA THR A 88 -8.25 -11.97 1.43
C THR A 88 -8.04 -13.44 1.05
N LYS A 89 -8.98 -14.06 0.33
CA LYS A 89 -8.88 -15.46 -0.09
C LYS A 89 -7.62 -15.76 -0.90
N VAL A 90 -7.15 -14.81 -1.72
CA VAL A 90 -5.95 -15.01 -2.53
C VAL A 90 -4.65 -14.77 -1.76
N HIS A 91 -4.70 -14.40 -0.48
CA HIS A 91 -3.54 -14.16 0.37
C HIS A 91 -3.11 -15.40 1.18
N ASP A 92 -3.60 -16.59 0.81
CA ASP A 92 -3.11 -17.84 1.40
C ASP A 92 -1.75 -18.23 0.79
N PHE A 93 -0.71 -18.27 1.63
CA PHE A 93 0.64 -18.69 1.26
C PHE A 93 1.03 -20.03 1.90
N GLY A 94 0.06 -20.77 2.42
CA GLY A 94 0.29 -22.03 3.13
C GLY A 94 1.19 -21.84 4.34
N LYS A 95 2.29 -22.60 4.41
CA LYS A 95 3.28 -22.51 5.49
C LYS A 95 4.39 -21.50 5.21
N GLN A 96 4.41 -20.88 4.03
CA GLN A 96 5.48 -19.97 3.66
C GLN A 96 5.37 -18.65 4.43
N LYS A 97 6.46 -18.25 5.07
CA LYS A 97 6.53 -17.03 5.88
C LYS A 97 7.17 -15.84 5.18
N ASP A 98 8.13 -16.09 4.28
CA ASP A 98 8.90 -15.04 3.59
C ASP A 98 9.02 -15.33 2.09
N LEU A 99 9.40 -14.30 1.33
CA LEU A 99 9.70 -14.36 -0.10
C LEU A 99 11.14 -14.85 -0.32
N ASN A 100 11.39 -16.12 0.00
CA ASN A 100 12.67 -16.80 -0.17
C ASN A 100 12.53 -18.10 -0.99
N TYR A 101 11.53 -18.16 -1.87
CA TYR A 101 11.39 -19.21 -2.88
C TYR A 101 12.64 -19.28 -3.75
N THR A 102 13.04 -20.47 -4.14
CA THR A 102 13.98 -20.68 -5.24
C THR A 102 13.34 -20.20 -6.56
N ARG A 103 14.18 -20.04 -7.58
CA ARG A 103 13.72 -19.68 -8.93
C ARG A 103 12.65 -20.63 -9.46
N GLN A 104 12.85 -21.94 -9.31
CA GLN A 104 11.96 -22.97 -9.81
C GLN A 104 10.61 -22.95 -9.07
N GLU A 105 10.63 -22.86 -7.74
CA GLU A 105 9.40 -22.75 -6.93
C GLU A 105 8.60 -21.49 -7.30
N ALA A 106 9.27 -20.35 -7.49
CA ALA A 106 8.62 -19.11 -7.88
C ALA A 106 7.95 -19.25 -9.26
N ARG A 107 8.62 -19.87 -10.24
CA ARG A 107 8.05 -20.13 -11.57
C ARG A 107 6.80 -21.00 -11.48
N GLU A 108 6.88 -22.13 -10.78
CA GLU A 108 5.76 -23.06 -10.63
C GLU A 108 4.55 -22.38 -9.97
N LEU A 109 4.78 -21.56 -8.94
CA LEU A 109 3.71 -20.80 -8.28
C LEU A 109 3.08 -19.75 -9.20
N LEU A 110 3.89 -19.08 -10.02
CA LEU A 110 3.40 -18.07 -10.98
C LEU A 110 2.59 -18.72 -12.11
N GLU A 111 3.05 -19.86 -12.64
CA GLU A 111 2.33 -20.65 -13.65
C GLU A 111 1.00 -21.16 -13.10
N GLN A 112 1.00 -21.81 -11.93
CA GLN A 112 -0.23 -22.29 -11.29
C GLN A 112 -1.22 -21.15 -10.98
N ALA A 113 -0.72 -19.97 -10.60
CA ALA A 113 -1.57 -18.83 -10.32
C ALA A 113 -2.25 -18.28 -11.58
N ALA A 114 -1.58 -18.33 -12.74
CA ALA A 114 -2.16 -17.94 -14.02
C ALA A 114 -3.39 -18.79 -14.37
N ASP A 115 -3.38 -20.08 -13.99
CA ASP A 115 -4.50 -21.00 -14.20
C ASP A 115 -5.59 -20.90 -13.11
N THR A 116 -5.22 -20.57 -11.87
CA THR A 116 -6.14 -20.57 -10.72
C THR A 116 -7.12 -19.39 -10.74
N GLY A 117 -6.66 -18.20 -11.15
CA GLY A 117 -7.52 -17.03 -11.24
C GLY A 117 -6.78 -15.69 -11.19
N ALA A 118 -7.37 -14.69 -11.85
CA ALA A 118 -6.74 -13.39 -12.09
C ALA A 118 -6.24 -12.70 -10.80
N ASP A 119 -7.01 -12.70 -9.71
CA ASP A 119 -6.61 -12.02 -8.47
C ASP A 119 -5.34 -12.64 -7.83
N ARG A 120 -5.20 -13.98 -7.88
CA ARG A 120 -4.01 -14.68 -7.36
C ARG A 120 -2.80 -14.44 -8.25
N ALA A 121 -2.97 -14.53 -9.56
CA ALA A 121 -1.91 -14.20 -10.53
C ALA A 121 -1.40 -12.77 -10.33
N ILE A 122 -2.31 -11.81 -10.21
CA ILE A 122 -1.99 -10.40 -9.97
C ILE A 122 -1.23 -10.21 -8.65
N LEU A 123 -1.66 -10.86 -7.56
CA LEU A 123 -0.97 -10.77 -6.27
C LEU A 123 0.45 -11.35 -6.35
N LEU A 124 0.63 -12.57 -6.87
CA LEU A 124 1.96 -13.18 -6.94
C LEU A 124 2.90 -12.39 -7.86
N ALA A 125 2.38 -11.89 -8.98
CA ALA A 125 3.15 -11.06 -9.91
C ALA A 125 3.57 -9.70 -9.30
N ALA A 126 2.92 -9.22 -8.24
CA ALA A 126 3.37 -8.02 -7.50
C ALA A 126 4.42 -8.34 -6.42
N LEU A 127 4.53 -9.61 -6.02
CA LEU A 127 5.41 -10.05 -4.95
C LEU A 127 6.75 -10.57 -5.46
N MET A 128 6.75 -11.22 -6.63
CA MET A 128 7.92 -11.94 -7.14
C MET A 128 7.97 -12.05 -8.66
N THR A 129 9.18 -12.31 -9.13
CA THR A 129 9.51 -12.78 -10.48
C THR A 129 10.55 -13.89 -10.34
N ASP A 130 10.52 -14.89 -11.22
CA ASP A 130 11.53 -15.94 -11.32
C ASP A 130 12.77 -15.48 -12.12
N ALA A 131 12.82 -14.24 -12.59
CA ALA A 131 13.94 -13.69 -13.34
C ALA A 131 15.00 -13.03 -12.43
N ALA A 132 14.59 -12.44 -11.30
CA ALA A 132 15.49 -11.75 -10.38
C ALA A 132 15.80 -12.63 -9.17
N ILE A 133 17.08 -12.97 -8.99
CA ILE A 133 17.58 -13.82 -7.89
C ILE A 133 18.69 -13.09 -7.12
N LYS A 134 18.91 -13.50 -5.86
CA LYS A 134 19.91 -12.84 -4.99
C LYS A 134 21.36 -13.22 -5.31
N ASP A 135 21.59 -14.39 -5.87
CA ASP A 135 22.91 -14.96 -6.14
C ASP A 135 22.92 -15.60 -7.54
N GLU A 136 23.58 -14.95 -8.49
CA GLU A 136 23.66 -15.40 -9.88
C GLU A 136 24.69 -16.54 -10.08
N ASP A 137 25.59 -16.77 -9.12
CA ASP A 137 26.60 -17.84 -9.18
C ASP A 137 25.98 -19.22 -8.86
N LYS A 138 24.83 -19.26 -8.18
CA LYS A 138 24.12 -20.48 -7.76
C LYS A 138 22.62 -20.42 -8.09
N PRO A 139 22.24 -20.22 -9.36
CA PRO A 139 20.89 -19.82 -9.74
C PRO A 139 19.81 -20.84 -9.36
N ASP A 140 20.15 -22.12 -9.28
CA ASP A 140 19.19 -23.19 -8.95
C ASP A 140 18.80 -23.21 -7.47
N THR A 141 19.66 -22.69 -6.59
CA THR A 141 19.45 -22.66 -5.13
C THR A 141 19.25 -21.25 -4.59
N ALA A 142 19.57 -20.23 -5.40
CA ALA A 142 19.43 -18.85 -5.00
C ALA A 142 17.96 -18.50 -4.80
N PRO A 143 17.60 -17.90 -3.66
CA PRO A 143 16.27 -17.36 -3.49
C PRO A 143 16.05 -16.21 -4.47
N ILE A 144 14.81 -16.02 -4.89
CA ILE A 144 14.38 -14.83 -5.62
C ILE A 144 14.72 -13.55 -4.85
N ASP A 145 14.97 -12.48 -5.58
CA ASP A 145 15.01 -11.14 -5.02
C ASP A 145 13.55 -10.65 -4.86
N PRO A 146 13.06 -10.39 -3.63
CA PRO A 146 11.65 -10.09 -3.42
C PRO A 146 11.27 -8.70 -3.95
N THR A 147 9.96 -8.45 -4.05
CA THR A 147 9.44 -7.08 -4.30
C THR A 147 10.17 -6.05 -3.42
N PRO A 148 10.57 -4.89 -3.96
CA PRO A 148 11.23 -3.86 -3.18
C PRO A 148 10.44 -3.33 -1.98
N LEU A 149 9.12 -3.58 -1.94
CA LEU A 149 8.22 -3.27 -0.82
C LEU A 149 8.26 -4.32 0.31
N CYS A 150 8.96 -5.44 0.14
CA CYS A 150 9.23 -6.41 1.19
C CYS A 150 10.32 -5.87 2.12
N LEU A 151 9.94 -5.45 3.32
CA LEU A 151 10.84 -4.86 4.33
C LEU A 151 11.10 -5.80 5.52
N LEU A 152 10.53 -7.00 5.51
CA LEU A 152 10.50 -7.93 6.63
C LEU A 152 11.08 -9.28 6.19
N PHE A 153 12.12 -9.75 6.89
CA PHE A 153 12.87 -10.95 6.50
C PHE A 153 13.12 -11.87 7.70
N GLY A 154 12.16 -11.92 8.63
CA GLY A 154 12.21 -12.75 9.85
C GLY A 154 12.90 -12.09 11.05
N GLN A 155 13.52 -10.92 10.91
CA GLN A 155 14.17 -10.24 12.04
C GLN A 155 13.14 -9.91 13.13
N GLY A 156 13.37 -10.41 14.35
CA GLY A 156 12.43 -10.22 15.47
C GLY A 156 11.08 -10.89 15.25
N HIS A 157 11.06 -12.06 14.58
CA HIS A 157 9.84 -12.81 14.22
C HIS A 157 8.88 -12.03 13.30
N GLN A 158 9.41 -11.11 12.49
CA GLN A 158 8.64 -10.32 11.53
C GLN A 158 8.79 -10.91 10.13
N HIS A 159 7.80 -11.68 9.69
CA HIS A 159 7.79 -12.36 8.41
C HIS A 159 6.81 -11.69 7.43
N PHE A 160 7.24 -11.46 6.19
CA PHE A 160 6.47 -10.65 5.24
C PHE A 160 5.19 -11.33 4.75
N LEU A 161 5.27 -12.57 4.25
CA LEU A 161 4.10 -13.28 3.74
C LEU A 161 3.13 -13.67 4.85
N GLU A 162 3.64 -14.03 6.03
CA GLU A 162 2.79 -14.27 7.21
C GLU A 162 1.96 -13.01 7.54
N ARG A 163 2.57 -11.82 7.50
CA ARG A 163 1.90 -10.55 7.74
C ARG A 163 0.95 -10.18 6.61
N LEU A 164 1.35 -10.41 5.36
CA LEU A 164 0.54 -10.14 4.17
C LEU A 164 -0.71 -11.04 4.10
N ALA A 165 -0.65 -12.26 4.63
CA ALA A 165 -1.82 -13.12 4.83
C ALA A 165 -2.70 -12.65 6.00
N ARG A 166 -2.08 -12.34 7.14
CA ARG A 166 -2.82 -12.05 8.39
C ARG A 166 -3.53 -10.70 8.37
N VAL A 167 -2.85 -9.63 7.97
CA VAL A 167 -3.36 -8.25 8.11
C VAL A 167 -4.69 -8.03 7.39
N PRO A 168 -4.88 -8.36 6.09
CA PRO A 168 -6.19 -8.18 5.44
C PRO A 168 -7.30 -9.06 6.07
N ALA A 169 -6.93 -10.22 6.65
CA ALA A 169 -7.84 -11.14 7.33
C ALA A 169 -8.21 -10.73 8.77
N GLU A 170 -7.40 -9.90 9.42
CA GLU A 170 -7.67 -9.34 10.74
C GLU A 170 -8.61 -8.13 10.59
N PRO A 171 -9.90 -8.22 10.94
CA PRO A 171 -10.87 -7.18 10.58
C PRO A 171 -10.66 -5.89 11.38
N ALA A 172 -10.22 -6.00 12.63
CA ALA A 172 -10.09 -4.90 13.56
C ALA A 172 -8.98 -5.19 14.59
N PRO A 173 -8.36 -4.15 15.18
CA PRO A 173 -7.40 -4.31 16.25
C PRO A 173 -8.08 -4.79 17.55
N PRO A 174 -7.30 -5.19 18.58
CA PRO A 174 -7.85 -5.43 19.92
C PRO A 174 -8.65 -4.23 20.44
N PRO A 175 -9.65 -4.44 21.33
CA PRO A 175 -10.48 -3.36 21.85
C PRO A 175 -9.65 -2.21 22.45
N ARG A 176 -9.98 -0.98 22.08
CA ARG A 176 -9.31 0.22 22.60
C ARG A 176 -9.85 0.57 23.99
N GLY A 177 -8.94 0.84 24.93
CA GLY A 177 -9.28 1.15 26.33
C GLY A 177 -9.24 -0.06 27.27
N ARG A 178 -9.70 0.10 28.51
CA ARG A 178 -9.67 -0.95 29.55
C ARG A 178 -11.04 -1.16 30.21
N GLY A 179 -11.31 -2.41 30.60
CA GLY A 179 -12.50 -2.79 31.36
C GLY A 179 -13.81 -2.53 30.61
N LYS A 180 -14.85 -2.15 31.35
CA LYS A 180 -16.21 -1.94 30.81
C LYS A 180 -16.33 -0.80 29.79
N LYS A 181 -15.29 0.03 29.62
CA LYS A 181 -15.24 1.15 28.66
C LYS A 181 -14.48 0.79 27.38
N ALA A 182 -14.00 -0.45 27.24
CA ALA A 182 -13.29 -0.87 26.05
C ALA A 182 -14.22 -0.81 24.83
N VAL A 183 -13.76 -0.16 23.77
CA VAL A 183 -14.50 -0.01 22.52
C VAL A 183 -13.97 -1.06 21.54
N THR A 184 -14.85 -1.93 21.06
CA THR A 184 -14.54 -2.86 19.98
C THR A 184 -14.90 -2.19 18.66
N LEU A 185 -13.92 -2.06 17.78
CA LEU A 185 -14.12 -1.48 16.45
C LEU A 185 -14.51 -2.58 15.47
N THR A 186 -15.35 -2.24 14.51
CA THR A 186 -15.61 -3.09 13.35
C THR A 186 -14.56 -2.86 12.26
N ALA A 187 -14.57 -3.73 11.25
CA ALA A 187 -13.76 -3.53 10.04
C ALA A 187 -14.06 -2.20 9.35
N ALA A 188 -15.35 -1.83 9.25
CA ALA A 188 -15.76 -0.58 8.63
C ALA A 188 -15.30 0.62 9.48
N ASP A 189 -15.40 0.56 10.81
CA ASP A 189 -14.92 1.65 11.69
C ASP A 189 -13.43 1.92 11.48
N CYS A 190 -12.61 0.86 11.42
CA CYS A 190 -11.16 0.99 11.22
C CYS A 190 -10.82 1.61 9.86
N LEU A 191 -11.57 1.26 8.81
CA LEU A 191 -11.40 1.83 7.48
C LEU A 191 -11.90 3.27 7.42
N ALA A 192 -13.03 3.58 8.04
CA ALA A 192 -13.56 4.93 8.13
C ALA A 192 -12.56 5.87 8.84
N GLU A 193 -11.97 5.42 9.95
CA GLU A 193 -10.89 6.16 10.64
C GLU A 193 -9.69 6.37 9.71
N ALA A 194 -9.21 5.33 9.03
CA ALA A 194 -8.06 5.44 8.13
C ALA A 194 -8.31 6.36 6.92
N LEU A 195 -9.53 6.38 6.39
CA LEU A 195 -9.87 7.15 5.20
C LEU A 195 -10.22 8.61 5.52
N PHE A 196 -10.92 8.85 6.63
CA PHE A 196 -11.61 10.13 6.86
C PHE A 196 -11.18 10.88 8.12
N ALA A 197 -10.30 10.30 8.95
CA ALA A 197 -9.77 10.95 10.14
C ALA A 197 -8.23 11.05 10.08
N PRO A 198 -7.63 12.07 10.73
CA PRO A 198 -6.18 12.11 10.91
C PRO A 198 -5.66 10.84 11.57
N TRP A 199 -4.52 10.33 11.11
CA TRP A 199 -3.95 9.09 11.63
C TRP A 199 -3.28 9.30 12.99
N HIS A 200 -3.83 8.67 14.01
CA HIS A 200 -3.26 8.67 15.36
C HIS A 200 -2.26 7.54 15.59
N ARG A 201 -2.32 6.46 14.78
CA ARG A 201 -1.40 5.32 14.83
C ARG A 201 -1.36 4.63 16.20
N ASP A 202 -2.51 4.54 16.85
CA ASP A 202 -2.65 3.97 18.20
C ASP A 202 -2.85 2.44 18.19
N ASP A 203 -3.02 1.82 17.02
CA ASP A 203 -3.40 0.41 16.96
C ASP A 203 -2.19 -0.50 17.25
N PRO A 204 -2.29 -1.44 18.22
CA PRO A 204 -1.19 -2.33 18.58
C PRO A 204 -1.05 -3.51 17.61
N THR A 205 -1.32 -3.29 16.33
CA THR A 205 -1.28 -4.32 15.28
C THR A 205 0.07 -4.31 14.55
N SER A 206 0.21 -5.20 13.57
CA SER A 206 1.47 -5.35 12.85
C SER A 206 1.61 -4.37 11.69
N SER A 207 2.72 -3.63 11.68
CA SER A 207 3.12 -2.67 10.65
C SER A 207 3.79 -3.33 9.45
N PHE A 208 3.67 -2.81 8.23
CA PHE A 208 4.53 -3.22 7.10
C PHE A 208 5.81 -2.39 6.94
N ARG A 209 6.00 -1.36 7.76
CA ARG A 209 7.10 -0.38 7.70
C ARG A 209 7.05 0.52 6.46
N TRP A 210 5.85 0.68 5.92
CA TRP A 210 5.56 1.58 4.81
C TRP A 210 5.20 2.99 5.28
N ASP A 211 4.82 3.16 6.55
CA ASP A 211 4.61 4.48 7.14
C ASP A 211 5.94 5.04 7.66
N PRO A 212 6.34 6.26 7.28
CA PRO A 212 7.58 6.86 7.76
C PRO A 212 7.64 7.05 9.29
N GLU A 213 6.49 7.19 9.97
CA GLU A 213 6.46 7.30 11.44
C GLU A 213 6.86 5.99 12.11
N GLU A 214 6.83 4.86 11.41
CA GLU A 214 7.27 3.55 11.92
C GLU A 214 8.81 3.41 11.93
N ASP A 215 9.57 4.39 11.40
CA ASP A 215 11.03 4.50 11.55
C ASP A 215 11.43 4.93 12.97
N VAL A 216 11.22 4.02 13.93
CA VAL A 216 11.51 4.27 15.34
C VAL A 216 13.02 4.13 15.63
N ARG A 217 13.68 5.27 15.87
CA ARG A 217 15.12 5.32 16.19
C ARG A 217 15.34 5.30 17.70
N TYR A 218 15.84 4.18 18.23
CA TYR A 218 16.11 3.95 19.67
C TYR A 218 16.78 5.15 20.36
N ALA A 219 17.76 5.79 19.73
CA ALA A 219 18.51 6.91 20.30
C ALA A 219 17.69 8.20 20.51
N LEU A 220 16.50 8.29 19.89
CA LEU A 220 15.63 9.46 19.95
C LEU A 220 14.37 9.22 20.80
N MET A 221 14.26 8.06 21.44
CA MET A 221 13.08 7.70 22.23
C MET A 221 13.26 7.98 23.72
N ALA A 222 12.15 8.31 24.39
CA ALA A 222 12.08 8.44 25.84
C ALA A 222 12.20 7.09 26.59
N GLY A 223 12.18 5.96 25.88
CA GLY A 223 12.23 4.63 26.47
C GLY A 223 12.44 3.53 25.43
N ASN A 224 12.42 2.27 25.88
CA ASN A 224 12.67 1.13 25.00
C ASN A 224 11.44 0.84 24.11
N PRO A 225 11.54 0.88 22.76
CA PRO A 225 10.43 0.61 21.84
C PRO A 225 9.87 -0.80 21.90
N THR A 226 10.53 -1.74 22.59
CA THR A 226 9.96 -3.07 22.84
C THR A 226 8.92 -3.05 23.96
N ASP A 227 8.90 -2.02 24.80
CA ASP A 227 7.94 -1.89 25.87
C ASP A 227 6.62 -1.34 25.31
N PRO A 228 5.46 -1.92 25.67
CA PRO A 228 4.16 -1.46 25.17
C PRO A 228 3.87 0.02 25.42
N ALA A 229 4.49 0.63 26.44
CA ALA A 229 4.34 2.04 26.76
C ALA A 229 5.03 2.99 25.78
N TYR A 230 6.05 2.51 25.05
CA TYR A 230 6.83 3.30 24.09
C TYR A 230 6.74 2.76 22.66
N LYS A 231 6.12 1.60 22.47
CA LYS A 231 5.91 1.00 21.15
C LYS A 231 4.90 1.84 20.37
N LEU A 232 5.37 2.49 19.31
CA LEU A 232 4.49 3.16 18.37
C LEU A 232 3.55 2.13 17.72
N GLY A 233 2.26 2.45 17.68
CA GLY A 233 1.29 1.64 16.97
C GLY A 233 1.31 1.93 15.47
N THR A 234 0.25 1.54 14.78
CA THR A 234 0.07 1.79 13.36
C THR A 234 -1.37 2.20 13.07
N GLN A 235 -1.67 2.61 11.84
CA GLN A 235 -3.04 2.81 11.38
C GLN A 235 -3.57 1.51 10.78
N HIS A 236 -4.38 0.75 11.55
CA HIS A 236 -4.76 -0.61 11.16
C HIS A 236 -5.52 -0.66 9.82
N GLY A 237 -6.55 0.18 9.66
CA GLY A 237 -7.33 0.25 8.41
C GLY A 237 -6.48 0.57 7.18
N ALA A 238 -5.47 1.44 7.33
CA ALA A 238 -4.55 1.77 6.24
C ALA A 238 -3.67 0.58 5.85
N ASN A 239 -3.15 -0.19 6.81
CA ASN A 239 -2.39 -1.40 6.52
C ASN A 239 -3.24 -2.47 5.83
N ARG A 240 -4.52 -2.62 6.22
CA ARG A 240 -5.43 -3.55 5.55
C ARG A 240 -5.65 -3.19 4.09
N LEU A 241 -5.89 -1.90 3.80
CA LEU A 241 -6.00 -1.41 2.43
C LEU A 241 -4.69 -1.59 1.66
N ALA A 242 -3.57 -1.16 2.25
CA ALA A 242 -2.26 -1.25 1.59
C ALA A 242 -1.83 -2.69 1.27
N ALA A 243 -2.16 -3.66 2.13
CA ALA A 243 -1.88 -5.08 1.88
C ALA A 243 -2.53 -5.57 0.59
N VAL A 244 -3.80 -5.23 0.35
CA VAL A 244 -4.48 -5.56 -0.91
C VAL A 244 -4.09 -4.63 -2.06
N GLY A 245 -3.71 -3.38 -1.76
CA GLY A 245 -3.28 -2.36 -2.72
C GLY A 245 -1.94 -2.66 -3.37
N LEU A 246 -1.01 -3.32 -2.66
CA LEU A 246 0.30 -3.74 -3.17
C LEU A 246 0.16 -4.53 -4.47
N ALA A 247 -0.88 -5.35 -4.59
CA ALA A 247 -1.11 -6.16 -5.78
C ALA A 247 -1.47 -5.33 -7.04
N ALA A 248 -1.62 -4.01 -6.95
CA ALA A 248 -1.71 -3.13 -8.12
C ALA A 248 -0.34 -2.88 -8.79
N LEU A 249 0.77 -3.20 -8.11
CA LEU A 249 2.14 -2.88 -8.50
C LEU A 249 2.84 -4.13 -9.04
N THR A 250 2.49 -4.53 -10.28
CA THR A 250 3.10 -5.68 -10.93
C THR A 250 4.61 -5.52 -11.02
N LEU A 251 5.33 -6.55 -10.60
CA LEU A 251 6.78 -6.59 -10.61
C LEU A 251 7.28 -6.83 -12.04
N ALA A 252 8.32 -6.11 -12.43
CA ALA A 252 9.03 -6.30 -13.69
C ALA A 252 10.52 -6.50 -13.40
N PRO A 253 11.20 -7.45 -14.05
CA PRO A 253 12.65 -7.56 -13.97
C PRO A 253 13.30 -6.44 -14.79
N GLU A 254 14.28 -5.75 -14.21
CA GLU A 254 15.08 -4.73 -14.87
C GLU A 254 16.56 -5.08 -14.77
N THR A 255 17.25 -5.12 -15.92
CA THR A 255 18.70 -5.34 -15.95
C THR A 255 19.42 -4.02 -15.79
N ARG A 256 20.20 -3.89 -14.70
CA ARG A 256 21.01 -2.69 -14.46
C ARG A 256 22.38 -3.05 -13.88
N ALA A 257 23.42 -2.48 -14.46
CA ALA A 257 24.82 -2.75 -14.10
C ALA A 257 25.14 -4.27 -14.06
N GLY A 258 24.64 -5.01 -15.05
CA GLY A 258 24.90 -6.45 -15.20
C GLY A 258 24.08 -7.37 -14.28
N ARG A 259 23.23 -6.83 -13.39
CA ARG A 259 22.38 -7.62 -12.50
C ARG A 259 20.90 -7.42 -12.82
N VAL A 260 20.11 -8.49 -12.78
CA VAL A 260 18.65 -8.41 -12.85
C VAL A 260 18.09 -8.08 -11.47
N ARG A 261 17.30 -7.02 -11.36
CA ARG A 261 16.62 -6.61 -10.13
C ARG A 261 15.12 -6.53 -10.32
N PRO A 262 14.34 -6.81 -9.26
CA PRO A 262 12.90 -6.56 -9.31
C PRO A 262 12.65 -5.05 -9.21
N THR A 263 11.86 -4.53 -10.14
CA THR A 263 11.27 -3.20 -10.08
C THR A 263 9.75 -3.29 -10.21
N GLN A 264 9.06 -2.17 -10.09
CA GLN A 264 7.61 -2.06 -10.22
C GLN A 264 7.26 -0.66 -10.73
N PRO A 265 6.06 -0.43 -11.28
CA PRO A 265 5.58 0.92 -11.59
C PRO A 265 5.80 1.88 -10.41
N GLY A 266 6.35 3.06 -10.67
CA GLY A 266 6.78 4.03 -9.64
C GLY A 266 8.14 3.73 -9.00
N GLY A 267 8.62 2.50 -9.06
CA GLY A 267 9.91 2.07 -8.50
C GLY A 267 11.11 2.46 -9.35
N ALA A 268 12.20 2.86 -8.71
CA ALA A 268 13.49 3.03 -9.39
C ALA A 268 14.65 2.69 -8.45
N TRP A 269 15.65 2.02 -9.02
CA TRP A 269 16.94 1.81 -8.37
C TRP A 269 17.89 2.97 -8.69
N SER A 270 18.70 3.38 -7.72
CA SER A 270 19.80 4.33 -7.92
C SER A 270 21.00 3.90 -7.07
N LYS A 271 22.09 4.70 -7.11
CA LYS A 271 23.23 4.52 -6.20
C LYS A 271 22.83 4.58 -4.72
N ASP A 272 21.75 5.29 -4.41
CA ASP A 272 21.25 5.52 -3.05
C ASP A 272 20.24 4.43 -2.60
N GLY A 273 19.95 3.46 -3.48
CA GLY A 273 19.05 2.34 -3.20
C GLY A 273 17.76 2.40 -4.01
N PHE A 274 16.69 1.79 -3.48
CA PHE A 274 15.38 1.79 -4.11
C PHE A 274 14.54 2.97 -3.63
N SER A 275 13.88 3.67 -4.54
CA SER A 275 12.85 4.67 -4.23
C SER A 275 11.54 4.32 -4.92
N PHE A 276 10.43 4.73 -4.33
CA PHE A 276 9.10 4.60 -4.92
C PHE A 276 8.49 5.98 -5.11
N ALA A 277 8.01 6.28 -6.31
CA ALA A 277 7.43 7.55 -6.69
C ALA A 277 5.96 7.40 -7.09
N TRP A 278 5.14 8.41 -6.77
CA TRP A 278 3.74 8.46 -7.16
C TRP A 278 3.29 9.86 -7.56
N PRO A 279 2.41 9.96 -8.57
CA PRO A 279 1.90 11.24 -9.05
C PRO A 279 0.79 11.78 -8.14
N VAL A 280 0.58 13.09 -8.22
CA VAL A 280 -0.56 13.84 -7.71
C VAL A 280 -1.22 14.49 -8.92
N TRP A 281 -2.47 14.14 -9.17
CA TRP A 281 -3.16 14.48 -10.40
C TRP A 281 -4.55 15.09 -10.14
N ARG A 282 -5.02 15.92 -11.07
CA ARG A 282 -6.26 16.69 -10.95
C ARG A 282 -7.52 15.90 -11.31
N ASP A 283 -7.48 15.13 -12.39
CA ASP A 283 -8.68 14.50 -12.96
C ASP A 283 -8.96 13.09 -12.41
N PRO A 284 -10.22 12.71 -12.17
CA PRO A 284 -10.55 11.38 -11.61
C PRO A 284 -10.06 10.20 -12.46
N ALA A 285 -9.12 9.42 -11.90
CA ALA A 285 -8.50 8.28 -12.55
C ALA A 285 -8.97 6.95 -11.92
N SER A 286 -9.24 5.94 -12.75
CA SER A 286 -9.47 4.56 -12.29
C SER A 286 -8.15 3.92 -11.82
N LEU A 287 -8.23 2.78 -11.13
CA LEU A 287 -7.02 2.05 -10.73
C LEU A 287 -6.12 1.71 -11.93
N SER A 288 -6.73 1.32 -13.06
CA SER A 288 -6.00 1.06 -14.31
C SER A 288 -5.26 2.30 -14.86
N ALA A 289 -5.90 3.48 -14.83
CA ALA A 289 -5.27 4.72 -15.26
C ALA A 289 -4.14 5.14 -14.32
N ILE A 290 -4.30 4.97 -13.00
CA ILE A 290 -3.24 5.24 -12.02
C ILE A 290 -2.04 4.31 -12.24
N ARG A 291 -2.27 3.02 -12.52
CA ARG A 291 -1.19 2.08 -12.87
C ARG A 291 -0.44 2.51 -14.13
N ALA A 292 -1.14 3.03 -15.14
CA ALA A 292 -0.51 3.57 -16.34
C ALA A 292 0.34 4.81 -16.02
N LEU A 293 -0.15 5.74 -15.18
CA LEU A 293 0.64 6.89 -14.72
C LEU A 293 1.91 6.45 -13.95
N LEU A 294 1.78 5.46 -13.07
CA LEU A 294 2.93 4.91 -12.33
C LEU A 294 3.96 4.24 -13.24
N GLY A 295 3.52 3.66 -14.37
CA GLY A 295 4.39 3.02 -15.35
C GLY A 295 4.94 3.97 -16.41
N HIS A 296 4.58 5.26 -16.38
CA HIS A 296 4.99 6.20 -17.40
C HIS A 296 6.51 6.48 -17.33
N PRO A 297 7.25 6.43 -18.45
CA PRO A 297 8.70 6.65 -18.45
C PRO A 297 9.09 8.01 -17.83
N ASP A 298 8.32 9.06 -18.13
CA ASP A 298 8.57 10.41 -17.65
C ASP A 298 8.00 10.70 -16.23
N LEU A 299 7.55 9.69 -15.47
CA LEU A 299 6.99 9.90 -14.12
C LEU A 299 7.94 10.66 -13.20
N ARG A 300 9.25 10.43 -13.34
CA ARG A 300 10.27 11.05 -12.50
C ARG A 300 10.91 12.27 -13.13
N GLU A 301 10.53 12.61 -14.36
CA GLU A 301 10.97 13.82 -15.03
C GLU A 301 10.10 14.98 -14.56
N PRO A 302 10.68 16.05 -13.99
CA PRO A 302 9.89 17.16 -13.49
C PRO A 302 9.03 17.80 -14.59
N GLY A 303 7.72 17.88 -14.34
CA GLY A 303 6.74 18.37 -15.33
C GLY A 303 6.47 17.41 -16.50
N GLY A 304 7.12 16.25 -16.57
CA GLY A 304 7.01 15.29 -17.68
C GLY A 304 5.58 14.79 -17.91
N LEU A 305 4.78 14.71 -16.85
CA LEU A 305 3.38 14.28 -16.89
C LEU A 305 2.35 15.43 -16.81
N SER A 306 2.78 16.68 -16.94
CA SER A 306 1.87 17.86 -16.87
C SER A 306 0.74 17.80 -17.88
N HIS A 307 1.01 17.28 -19.08
CA HIS A 307 0.02 17.08 -20.14
C HIS A 307 -1.06 16.02 -19.80
N LEU A 308 -0.83 15.21 -18.76
CA LEU A 308 -1.79 14.24 -18.21
C LEU A 308 -2.46 14.74 -16.92
N GLY A 309 -2.31 16.03 -16.59
CA GLY A 309 -2.90 16.63 -15.40
C GLY A 309 -2.20 16.24 -14.09
N VAL A 310 -0.98 15.71 -14.16
CA VAL A 310 -0.11 15.48 -13.00
C VAL A 310 0.62 16.77 -12.66
N GLU A 311 0.47 17.22 -11.42
CA GLU A 311 0.95 18.52 -10.95
C GLU A 311 2.17 18.37 -10.03
N HIS A 312 2.21 17.27 -9.27
CA HIS A 312 3.33 16.94 -8.39
C HIS A 312 3.65 15.46 -8.49
N VAL A 313 4.89 15.09 -8.20
CA VAL A 313 5.31 13.70 -8.02
C VAL A 313 6.08 13.62 -6.72
N PHE A 314 5.65 12.75 -5.82
CA PHE A 314 6.34 12.47 -4.56
C PHE A 314 7.19 11.23 -4.71
N ALA A 315 8.35 11.18 -4.04
CA ALA A 315 9.18 10.00 -3.95
C ALA A 315 9.64 9.72 -2.52
N ALA A 316 9.46 8.47 -2.08
CA ALA A 316 9.95 7.95 -0.81
C ALA A 316 11.15 7.03 -1.04
N GLN A 317 12.19 7.17 -0.21
CA GLN A 317 13.40 6.35 -0.28
C GLN A 317 13.28 5.15 0.65
N ARG A 318 13.64 3.96 0.18
CA ARG A 318 13.83 2.80 1.04
C ARG A 318 15.18 2.93 1.76
N ILE A 319 15.15 2.88 3.08
CA ILE A 319 16.31 3.05 3.95
C ILE A 319 16.50 1.84 4.86
N SER A 320 17.74 1.62 5.29
CA SER A 320 18.08 0.66 6.35
C SER A 320 18.47 1.42 7.60
N VAL A 321 17.82 1.11 8.73
CA VAL A 321 18.08 1.71 10.04
C VAL A 321 18.42 0.58 11.00
N GLY A 322 19.72 0.39 11.21
CA GLY A 322 20.25 -0.81 11.87
C GLY A 322 19.86 -2.07 11.09
N LYS A 323 19.21 -3.03 11.77
CA LYS A 323 18.76 -4.30 11.18
C LYS A 323 17.40 -4.25 10.48
N PHE A 324 16.76 -3.09 10.47
CA PHE A 324 15.41 -2.91 9.95
C PHE A 324 15.41 -2.04 8.70
N MET A 325 14.38 -2.20 7.87
CA MET A 325 14.15 -1.36 6.70
C MET A 325 12.83 -0.61 6.82
N ASN A 326 12.79 0.63 6.35
CA ASN A 326 11.62 1.50 6.35
C ASN A 326 11.61 2.32 5.04
N PHE A 327 10.53 3.04 4.78
CA PHE A 327 10.51 4.15 3.81
C PHE A 327 10.59 5.50 4.51
N THR A 328 11.26 6.47 3.90
CA THR A 328 11.23 7.86 4.36
C THR A 328 9.89 8.50 4.07
N ARG A 329 9.61 9.63 4.74
CA ARG A 329 8.58 10.55 4.27
C ARG A 329 8.95 11.00 2.85
N ALA A 330 7.96 11.06 1.97
CA ALA A 330 8.21 11.37 0.58
C ALA A 330 8.58 12.84 0.41
N ARG A 331 9.39 13.13 -0.59
CA ARG A 331 9.72 14.49 -1.00
C ARG A 331 9.19 14.73 -2.41
N LEU A 332 8.87 15.98 -2.70
CA LEU A 332 8.56 16.38 -4.06
C LEU A 332 9.78 16.11 -4.95
N ILE A 333 9.56 15.53 -6.13
CA ILE A 333 10.55 15.54 -7.19
C ILE A 333 10.50 16.94 -7.81
N GLU A 334 11.45 17.78 -7.40
CA GLU A 334 11.49 19.19 -7.79
C GLU A 334 11.81 19.35 -9.28
N THR A 335 11.18 20.35 -9.89
CA THR A 335 11.64 20.92 -11.15
C THR A 335 12.93 21.67 -10.89
N PRO A 336 14.03 21.43 -11.63
CA PRO A 336 15.23 22.23 -11.49
C PRO A 336 14.88 23.70 -11.75
N GLY A 337 14.76 24.50 -10.69
CA GLY A 337 14.38 25.92 -10.79
C GLY A 337 13.67 26.54 -9.59
N ASP A 338 13.11 25.77 -8.65
CA ASP A 338 12.50 26.36 -7.44
C ASP A 338 13.58 26.58 -6.35
N PRO A 339 13.83 27.83 -5.91
CA PRO A 339 14.73 28.08 -4.80
C PRO A 339 14.03 27.70 -3.48
N SER A 340 14.69 26.82 -2.73
CA SER A 340 14.36 26.42 -1.34
C SER A 340 14.33 27.58 -0.35
#